data_AF-W9WUA5-F1
#
_entry.id   AF-W9WUA5-F1
#
_cell.length_a   1.000
_cell.length_b   1.000
_cell.length_c   1.000
_cell.angle_alpha   90.00
_cell.angle_beta   90.00
_cell.angle_gamma   90.00
#
_symmetry.space_group_name_H-M   'P 1'
#
loop_
_entity.id
_entity.type
_entity.pdbx_description
1 polymer ?
#
loop_
_entity_poly.entity_id
_entity_poly.type
_entity_poly.pdbx_seq_one_letter_code
_entity_poly.pdbx_strand_id
1 'polypeptide(L)'
;MPVIYFLQGPSTQPQKDPDCLTWLISDRWKRKRIPNGGRLSKHYDFTKPNDARALRLMNHAATHVVASMPEIILAYGVSDEYSFVFHRSATLFERRRDKIVSTVVSTFTAAYVLGWDLFFCPEREGVKEGAKRQEEGEDNGKEKEGEKGEEKEESARRAAAKKSRMLSMDMLPTFDGRAVCYPSWANLRDYLSWRQVDCHINNLYNTTFWALVQQGGMTHTAAEEFLKGTVSSDKNEILFSRFGINYNDEPDMYKKGSVVLREYVLRKGGGEKEEEEEEGDVRGTGEAKHEHERNVDDDDGSSAVPKPAVSKTQAEKMRKARKKAQVVTKHVDIIRDDFWTQRPWLRSGKPGETGE
;
A
#
# COMPACT_ATOMS: atom_id res chain seq x y z
N MET A 1 -24.24 7.19 -9.96
CA MET A 1 -22.78 6.92 -9.94
C MET A 1 -22.07 8.25 -10.22
N PRO A 2 -21.25 8.79 -9.31
CA PRO A 2 -20.40 9.91 -9.68
C PRO A 2 -19.23 9.36 -10.51
N VAL A 3 -19.30 9.64 -11.81
CA VAL A 3 -18.22 9.44 -12.78
C VAL A 3 -17.20 10.55 -12.54
N ILE A 4 -16.01 10.18 -12.06
CA ILE A 4 -14.88 11.11 -12.02
C ILE A 4 -14.38 11.25 -13.46
N TYR A 5 -14.54 12.45 -14.02
CA TYR A 5 -14.09 12.77 -15.37
C TYR A 5 -12.56 12.71 -15.46
N PHE A 6 -12.07 12.05 -16.51
CA PHE A 6 -10.71 12.21 -17.01
C PHE A 6 -10.67 13.49 -17.84
N LEU A 7 -9.91 14.49 -17.41
CA LEU A 7 -9.48 15.56 -18.31
C LEU A 7 -8.32 15.01 -19.14
N GLN A 8 -8.65 14.46 -20.31
CA GLN A 8 -7.71 14.29 -21.40
C GLN A 8 -7.90 15.49 -22.34
N GLY A 9 -7.15 16.55 -22.08
CA GLY A 9 -6.93 17.65 -23.03
C GLY A 9 -5.70 17.34 -23.91
N PRO A 10 -5.66 17.84 -25.16
CA PRO A 10 -4.63 17.45 -26.12
C PRO A 10 -3.31 18.19 -25.82
N SER A 11 -2.19 17.46 -25.95
CA SER A 11 -0.88 17.96 -26.39
C SER A 11 -0.51 19.40 -25.99
N THR A 12 -0.05 19.58 -24.77
CA THR A 12 0.98 20.59 -24.43
C THR A 12 1.88 20.00 -23.33
N GLN A 13 3.15 20.39 -23.35
CA GLN A 13 4.21 19.85 -22.50
C GLN A 13 3.81 19.76 -21.02
N PRO A 14 4.31 18.76 -20.25
CA PRO A 14 4.01 18.68 -18.83
C PRO A 14 4.59 19.90 -18.13
N GLN A 15 3.70 20.85 -17.84
CA GLN A 15 3.96 21.96 -16.94
C GLN A 15 4.53 21.33 -15.66
N LYS A 16 5.77 21.71 -15.33
CA LYS A 16 6.40 21.43 -14.04
C LYS A 16 5.58 22.18 -13.01
N ASP A 17 4.46 21.61 -12.59
CA ASP A 17 3.56 22.27 -11.64
C ASP A 17 4.22 22.19 -10.25
N PRO A 18 4.78 23.30 -9.73
CA PRO A 18 5.58 23.30 -8.50
C PRO A 18 4.70 23.01 -7.26
N ASP A 19 3.37 23.08 -7.42
CA ASP A 19 2.39 22.95 -6.34
C ASP A 19 1.80 21.54 -6.17
N CYS A 20 2.23 20.55 -6.96
CA CYS A 20 1.86 19.14 -6.74
C CYS A 20 2.44 18.63 -5.41
N LEU A 21 1.64 18.62 -4.34
CA LEU A 21 2.12 18.30 -2.98
C LEU A 21 2.27 16.81 -2.69
N THR A 22 1.71 15.91 -3.49
CA THR A 22 1.83 14.46 -3.26
C THR A 22 1.49 13.71 -4.54
N TRP A 23 2.33 12.75 -4.90
CA TRP A 23 2.01 11.76 -5.93
C TRP A 23 1.39 10.54 -5.30
N LEU A 24 0.27 10.12 -5.85
CA LEU A 24 -0.34 8.85 -5.56
C LEU A 24 -0.15 7.93 -6.77
N ILE A 25 0.47 6.78 -6.54
CA ILE A 25 0.45 5.68 -7.51
C ILE A 25 -0.61 4.70 -7.07
N SER A 26 -1.77 4.75 -7.74
CA SER A 26 -2.78 3.70 -7.65
C SER A 26 -2.37 2.61 -8.62
N ASP A 27 -1.89 1.51 -8.06
CA ASP A 27 -1.65 0.27 -8.78
C ASP A 27 -2.92 -0.57 -8.77
N ARG A 28 -3.28 -1.17 -9.89
CA ARG A 28 -4.34 -2.16 -10.00
C ARG A 28 -3.84 -3.31 -10.83
N TRP A 29 -4.25 -4.53 -10.47
CA TRP A 29 -4.13 -5.63 -11.43
C TRP A 29 -4.78 -5.29 -12.77
N LYS A 30 -4.05 -5.51 -13.85
CA LYS A 30 -4.71 -5.52 -15.16
C LYS A 30 -5.69 -6.68 -15.18
N ARG A 31 -6.99 -6.36 -15.25
CA ARG A 31 -8.02 -7.23 -15.82
C ARG A 31 -7.79 -7.36 -17.33
N LYS A 32 -6.60 -7.78 -17.78
CA LYS A 32 -6.46 -8.27 -19.14
C LYS A 32 -7.22 -9.60 -19.17
N ARG A 33 -8.36 -9.60 -19.85
CA ARG A 33 -9.01 -10.82 -20.31
C ARG A 33 -8.03 -11.46 -21.29
N ILE A 34 -7.22 -12.39 -20.82
CA ILE A 34 -6.37 -13.21 -21.68
C ILE A 34 -7.34 -14.00 -22.56
N PRO A 35 -7.11 -14.13 -23.88
CA PRO A 35 -8.09 -14.69 -24.81
C PRO A 35 -8.68 -16.04 -24.37
N ASN A 36 -7.90 -16.84 -23.63
CA ASN A 36 -8.32 -18.13 -23.06
C ASN A 36 -7.97 -18.32 -21.56
N GLY A 37 -7.52 -17.26 -20.87
CA GLY A 37 -7.05 -17.32 -19.47
C GLY A 37 -7.98 -16.57 -18.53
N GLY A 38 -8.50 -17.25 -17.51
CA GLY A 38 -9.36 -16.67 -16.49
C GLY A 38 -8.67 -15.57 -15.66
N ARG A 39 -9.36 -15.04 -14.66
CA ARG A 39 -8.78 -14.09 -13.69
C ARG A 39 -7.66 -14.78 -12.89
N LEU A 40 -6.61 -14.05 -12.50
CA LEU A 40 -5.51 -14.60 -11.69
C LEU A 40 -6.02 -15.31 -10.43
N SER A 41 -6.99 -14.69 -9.76
CA SER A 41 -7.64 -15.25 -8.56
C SER A 41 -8.42 -16.54 -8.80
N LYS A 42 -8.86 -16.81 -10.04
CA LYS A 42 -9.46 -18.09 -10.42
C LYS A 42 -8.39 -19.11 -10.82
N HIS A 43 -7.31 -18.66 -11.45
CA HIS A 43 -6.22 -19.55 -11.89
C HIS A 43 -5.43 -20.14 -10.72
N TYR A 44 -5.21 -19.37 -9.65
CA TYR A 44 -4.49 -19.83 -8.45
C TYR A 44 -5.40 -20.04 -7.23
N ASP A 45 -6.70 -20.28 -7.46
CA ASP A 45 -7.67 -20.67 -6.43
C ASP A 45 -7.64 -19.78 -5.16
N PHE A 46 -7.86 -18.48 -5.35
CA PHE A 46 -7.92 -17.56 -4.23
C PHE A 46 -9.20 -17.79 -3.43
N THR A 47 -9.07 -17.84 -2.11
CA THR A 47 -10.23 -17.94 -1.23
C THR A 47 -11.13 -16.70 -1.36
N LYS A 48 -12.42 -16.91 -1.15
CA LYS A 48 -13.45 -15.86 -1.25
C LYS A 48 -14.17 -15.73 0.09
N PRO A 49 -14.51 -14.51 0.53
CA PRO A 49 -14.38 -13.23 -0.19
C PRO A 49 -12.94 -12.70 -0.31
N ASN A 50 -12.09 -13.03 0.67
CA ASN A 50 -10.71 -12.54 0.76
C ASN A 50 -9.72 -13.70 0.85
N ASP A 51 -8.54 -13.53 0.24
CA ASP A 51 -7.42 -14.45 0.39
C ASP A 51 -6.29 -13.81 1.18
N ALA A 52 -6.08 -14.33 2.39
CA ALA A 52 -5.08 -13.83 3.31
C ALA A 52 -3.65 -13.96 2.75
N ARG A 53 -3.38 -14.99 1.94
CA ARG A 53 -2.05 -15.19 1.32
C ARG A 53 -1.79 -14.11 0.29
N ALA A 54 -2.78 -13.85 -0.56
CA ALA A 54 -2.69 -12.81 -1.58
C ALA A 54 -2.51 -11.41 -0.97
N LEU A 55 -3.31 -11.08 0.06
CA LEU A 55 -3.21 -9.79 0.74
C LEU A 55 -1.87 -9.62 1.47
N ARG A 56 -1.38 -10.66 2.15
CA ARG A 56 -0.04 -10.63 2.77
C ARG A 56 1.08 -10.49 1.75
N LEU A 57 0.96 -11.12 0.58
CA LEU A 57 1.92 -10.96 -0.51
C LEU A 57 1.91 -9.53 -1.06
N MET A 58 0.73 -8.94 -1.28
CA MET A 58 0.61 -7.53 -1.67
C MET A 58 1.26 -6.61 -0.62
N ASN A 59 1.02 -6.87 0.67
CA ASN A 59 1.63 -6.11 1.76
C ASN A 59 3.15 -6.27 1.83
N HIS A 60 3.66 -7.47 1.56
CA HIS A 60 5.10 -7.73 1.48
C HIS A 60 5.74 -6.93 0.34
N ALA A 61 5.13 -6.95 -0.86
CA ALA A 61 5.60 -6.18 -2.00
C ALA A 61 5.55 -4.67 -1.74
N ALA A 62 4.46 -4.16 -1.14
CA ALA A 62 4.34 -2.76 -0.76
C ALA A 62 5.39 -2.34 0.29
N THR A 63 5.61 -3.19 1.29
CA THR A 63 6.65 -2.98 2.32
C THR A 63 8.02 -2.85 1.68
N HIS A 64 8.34 -3.71 0.69
CA HIS A 64 9.59 -3.62 -0.05
C HIS A 64 9.70 -2.30 -0.85
N VAL A 65 8.65 -1.87 -1.54
CA VAL A 65 8.63 -0.58 -2.26
C VAL A 65 8.87 0.60 -1.31
N VAL A 66 8.14 0.65 -0.20
CA VAL A 66 8.29 1.71 0.81
C VAL A 66 9.71 1.70 1.40
N ALA A 67 10.26 0.52 1.68
CA ALA A 67 11.62 0.33 2.18
C ALA A 67 12.68 0.84 1.18
N SER A 68 12.54 0.50 -0.09
CA SER A 68 13.47 0.84 -1.18
C SER A 68 13.41 2.30 -1.61
N MET A 69 12.27 2.98 -1.41
CA MET A 69 12.06 4.38 -1.81
C MET A 69 11.74 5.27 -0.59
N PRO A 70 12.76 5.88 0.06
CA PRO A 70 12.59 6.63 1.31
C PRO A 70 11.77 7.92 1.19
N GLU A 71 11.41 8.34 -0.02
CA GLU A 71 10.57 9.52 -0.26
C GLU A 71 9.06 9.19 -0.18
N ILE A 72 8.71 7.90 -0.13
CA ILE A 72 7.36 7.42 0.16
C ILE A 72 7.13 7.51 1.67
N ILE A 73 6.10 8.25 2.07
CA ILE A 73 5.74 8.48 3.48
C ILE A 73 4.67 7.51 3.97
N LEU A 74 3.81 7.05 3.08
CA LEU A 74 2.66 6.22 3.37
C LEU A 74 2.35 5.38 2.13
N ALA A 75 1.94 4.13 2.32
CA ALA A 75 1.24 3.38 1.31
C ALA A 75 -0.03 2.77 1.89
N TYR A 76 -1.09 2.70 1.08
CA TYR A 76 -2.38 2.15 1.49
C TYR A 76 -2.85 1.11 0.48
N GLY A 77 -3.20 -0.09 0.93
CA GLY A 77 -3.57 -1.22 0.10
C GLY A 77 -4.95 -1.78 0.45
N VAL A 78 -5.72 -2.09 -0.59
CA VAL A 78 -7.08 -2.66 -0.52
C VAL A 78 -7.25 -3.65 -1.66
N SER A 79 -7.74 -4.86 -1.37
CA SER A 79 -8.00 -5.89 -2.39
C SER A 79 -6.77 -6.15 -3.28
N ASP A 80 -6.82 -5.70 -4.53
CA ASP A 80 -5.83 -5.84 -5.60
C ASP A 80 -5.20 -4.49 -5.99
N GLU A 81 -5.34 -3.48 -5.12
CA GLU A 81 -4.83 -2.13 -5.33
C GLU A 81 -3.91 -1.67 -4.21
N TYR A 82 -2.89 -0.89 -4.58
CA TYR A 82 -2.02 -0.18 -3.65
C TYR A 82 -1.84 1.28 -4.07
N SER A 83 -1.72 2.14 -3.07
CA SER A 83 -1.63 3.60 -3.18
C SER A 83 -0.34 4.05 -2.52
N PHE A 84 0.65 4.53 -3.29
CA PHE A 84 1.93 5.01 -2.73
C PHE A 84 1.98 6.54 -2.71
N VAL A 85 2.26 7.12 -1.54
CA VAL A 85 2.22 8.55 -1.27
C VAL A 85 3.64 9.10 -1.15
N PHE A 86 4.06 9.93 -2.09
CA PHE A 86 5.33 10.65 -2.03
C PHE A 86 5.20 11.98 -1.30
N HIS A 87 6.18 12.33 -0.47
CA HIS A 87 6.20 13.64 0.20
C HIS A 87 6.30 14.79 -0.82
N ARG A 88 5.72 15.97 -0.51
CA ARG A 88 5.78 17.16 -1.39
C ARG A 88 7.19 17.54 -1.81
N SER A 89 8.13 17.42 -0.88
CA SER A 89 9.55 17.74 -1.10
C SER A 89 10.31 16.66 -1.88
N ALA A 90 9.63 15.65 -2.42
CA ALA A 90 10.29 14.58 -3.16
C ALA A 90 10.97 15.12 -4.42
N THR A 91 12.22 14.72 -4.62
CA THR A 91 13.07 15.06 -5.77
C THR A 91 13.40 13.83 -6.61
N LEU A 92 12.90 12.64 -6.24
CA LEU A 92 13.12 11.40 -6.97
C LEU A 92 12.84 11.56 -8.48
N PHE A 93 13.82 11.20 -9.30
CA PHE A 93 13.77 11.32 -10.77
C PHE A 93 13.38 12.70 -11.29
N GLU A 94 13.67 13.77 -10.54
CA GLU A 94 13.24 15.15 -10.87
C GLU A 94 11.72 15.24 -11.05
N ARG A 95 10.97 14.41 -10.32
CA ARG A 95 9.51 14.34 -10.39
C ARG A 95 8.96 13.96 -11.76
N ARG A 96 9.78 13.31 -12.60
CA ARG A 96 9.32 12.76 -13.88
C ARG A 96 8.32 11.63 -13.64
N ARG A 97 7.05 11.93 -13.91
CA ARG A 97 5.90 11.02 -13.75
C ARG A 97 6.19 9.61 -14.24
N ASP A 98 6.63 9.47 -15.49
CA ASP A 98 6.79 8.14 -16.11
C ASP A 98 7.88 7.31 -15.44
N LYS A 99 8.95 7.96 -14.96
CA LYS A 99 10.03 7.29 -14.21
C LYS A 99 9.55 6.85 -12.84
N ILE A 100 8.82 7.71 -12.13
CA ILE A 100 8.25 7.37 -10.82
C ILE A 100 7.29 6.17 -10.96
N VAL A 101 6.33 6.25 -11.89
CA VAL A 101 5.33 5.18 -12.11
C VAL A 101 6.00 3.88 -12.51
N SER A 102 6.84 3.89 -13.55
CA SER A 102 7.50 2.67 -14.02
C SER A 102 8.39 2.05 -12.94
N THR A 103 9.11 2.85 -12.16
CA THR A 103 9.98 2.33 -11.10
C THR A 103 9.17 1.69 -9.97
N VAL A 104 8.09 2.33 -9.51
CA VAL A 104 7.24 1.74 -8.46
C VAL A 104 6.56 0.47 -8.95
N VAL A 105 5.94 0.49 -10.12
CA VAL A 105 5.25 -0.69 -10.68
C VAL A 105 6.20 -1.86 -10.91
N SER A 106 7.38 -1.61 -11.48
CA SER A 106 8.39 -2.66 -11.70
C SER A 106 8.95 -3.21 -10.39
N THR A 107 9.24 -2.35 -9.41
CA THR A 107 9.72 -2.77 -8.09
C THR A 107 8.65 -3.60 -7.36
N PHE A 108 7.39 -3.15 -7.42
CA PHE A 108 6.27 -3.87 -6.81
C PHE A 108 6.05 -5.24 -7.47
N THR A 109 6.03 -5.27 -8.82
CA THR A 109 5.87 -6.51 -9.59
C THR A 109 6.99 -7.50 -9.28
N ALA A 110 8.25 -7.04 -9.26
CA ALA A 110 9.38 -7.89 -8.92
C ALA A 110 9.28 -8.44 -7.50
N ALA A 111 8.96 -7.60 -6.51
CA ALA A 111 8.78 -8.03 -5.13
C ALA A 111 7.59 -9.00 -4.96
N TYR A 112 6.51 -8.81 -5.71
CA TYR A 112 5.35 -9.69 -5.71
C TYR A 112 5.67 -11.07 -6.30
N VAL A 113 6.41 -11.12 -7.42
CA VAL A 113 6.83 -12.38 -8.05
C VAL A 113 7.82 -13.12 -7.17
N LEU A 114 8.83 -12.43 -6.63
CA LEU A 114 9.84 -13.02 -5.73
C LEU A 114 9.22 -13.50 -4.41
N GLY A 115 8.24 -12.79 -3.88
CA GLY A 115 7.55 -13.16 -2.64
C GLY A 115 6.53 -14.29 -2.82
N TRP A 116 6.14 -14.64 -4.05
CA TRP A 116 5.00 -15.52 -4.30
C TRP A 116 5.11 -16.86 -3.56
N ASP A 117 6.25 -17.53 -3.70
CA ASP A 117 6.46 -18.86 -3.12
C ASP A 117 6.40 -18.84 -1.59
N LEU A 118 6.79 -17.73 -0.96
CA LEU A 118 6.73 -17.56 0.50
C LEU A 118 5.30 -17.60 1.04
N PHE A 119 4.31 -17.14 0.25
CA PHE A 119 2.92 -17.05 0.71
C PHE A 119 2.00 -18.12 0.11
N PHE A 120 2.29 -18.61 -1.10
CA PHE A 120 1.46 -19.59 -1.79
C PHE A 120 2.00 -21.03 -1.68
N CYS A 121 3.31 -21.18 -1.44
CA CYS A 121 3.99 -22.47 -1.35
C CYS A 121 4.79 -22.62 -0.05
N PRO A 122 4.23 -22.33 1.15
CA PRO A 122 4.99 -22.52 2.37
C PRO A 122 5.33 -24.00 2.51
N GLU A 123 6.63 -24.32 2.51
CA GLU A 123 7.07 -25.61 2.98
C GLU A 123 6.69 -25.67 4.46
N ARG A 124 5.75 -26.56 4.79
CA ARG A 124 5.57 -26.92 6.19
C ARG A 124 6.86 -27.64 6.57
N GLU A 125 7.80 -26.94 7.18
CA GLU A 125 8.78 -27.60 8.02
C GLU A 125 7.98 -28.49 8.97
N GLY A 126 8.22 -29.80 8.89
CA GLY A 126 7.57 -30.76 9.75
C GLY A 126 7.98 -30.47 11.18
N VAL A 127 7.15 -29.70 11.90
CA VAL A 127 7.17 -29.69 13.35
C VAL A 127 6.77 -31.09 13.78
N LYS A 128 7.76 -31.95 14.00
CA LYS A 128 7.62 -33.13 14.83
C LYS A 128 7.40 -32.62 16.24
N GLU A 129 6.15 -32.33 16.59
CA GLU A 129 5.77 -32.21 18.00
C GLU A 129 6.05 -33.57 18.64
N GLY A 130 7.10 -33.60 19.45
CA GLY A 130 7.50 -34.75 20.23
C GLY A 130 6.46 -35.05 21.29
N ALA A 131 5.41 -35.77 20.92
CA ALA A 131 4.63 -36.55 21.86
C ALA A 131 5.49 -37.74 22.30
N LYS A 132 6.27 -37.56 23.38
CA LYS A 132 6.75 -38.67 24.19
C LYS A 132 5.52 -39.43 24.70
N ARG A 133 5.16 -40.52 24.02
CA ARG A 133 4.32 -41.57 24.59
C ARG A 133 5.22 -42.77 24.79
N GLN A 134 5.32 -43.18 26.05
CA GLN A 134 6.12 -44.30 26.50
C GLN A 134 5.76 -45.56 25.73
N GLU A 135 6.81 -46.28 25.33
CA GLU A 135 6.76 -47.65 24.84
C GLU A 135 6.20 -48.57 25.92
N GLU A 136 5.28 -49.44 25.54
CA GLU A 136 5.19 -50.83 26.00
C GLU A 136 4.19 -51.56 25.08
N GLY A 137 4.59 -52.70 24.52
CA GLY A 137 3.67 -53.65 23.88
C GLY A 137 4.11 -54.17 22.51
N GLU A 138 4.52 -55.44 22.50
CA GLU A 138 5.05 -56.26 21.42
C GLU A 138 4.10 -56.55 20.23
N ASP A 139 4.74 -56.87 19.10
CA ASP A 139 4.36 -57.85 18.07
C ASP A 139 3.06 -57.66 17.23
N ASN A 140 3.22 -57.20 15.98
CA ASN A 140 2.80 -57.99 14.81
C ASN A 140 3.34 -57.40 13.50
N GLY A 141 4.27 -58.11 12.86
CA GLY A 141 4.75 -57.77 11.52
C GLY A 141 3.80 -58.26 10.44
N LYS A 142 2.82 -57.45 10.00
CA LYS A 142 2.15 -57.65 8.70
C LYS A 142 1.26 -56.51 8.15
N GLU A 143 1.64 -55.23 8.26
CA GLU A 143 0.88 -54.14 7.59
C GLU A 143 1.76 -53.05 6.91
N LYS A 144 3.02 -53.34 6.57
CA LYS A 144 3.97 -52.32 6.03
C LYS A 144 3.87 -52.02 4.52
N GLU A 145 2.99 -52.69 3.77
CA GLU A 145 2.84 -52.46 2.32
C GLU A 145 1.71 -51.48 1.97
N GLY A 146 0.68 -51.34 2.82
CA GLY A 146 -0.42 -50.37 2.65
C GLY A 146 0.02 -48.92 2.95
N GLU A 147 0.70 -48.69 4.08
CA GLU A 147 1.16 -47.35 4.50
C GLU A 147 2.14 -46.72 3.50
N LYS A 148 3.02 -47.52 2.87
CA LYS A 148 3.97 -47.00 1.86
C LYS A 148 3.30 -46.56 0.56
N GLY A 149 2.14 -47.14 0.23
CA GLY A 149 1.33 -46.75 -0.92
C GLY A 149 0.63 -45.42 -0.67
N GLU A 150 0.00 -45.28 0.50
CA GLU A 150 -0.69 -44.07 0.92
C GLU A 150 0.26 -42.87 1.11
N GLU A 151 1.44 -43.06 1.71
CA GLU A 151 2.45 -42.00 1.84
C GLU A 151 2.97 -41.50 0.49
N LYS A 152 3.18 -42.40 -0.49
CA LYS A 152 3.60 -42.02 -1.84
C LYS A 152 2.50 -41.27 -2.58
N GLU A 153 1.26 -41.70 -2.44
CA GLU A 153 0.11 -41.02 -3.04
C GLU A 153 -0.12 -39.65 -2.41
N GLU A 154 -0.01 -39.52 -1.09
CA GLU A 154 -0.11 -38.24 -0.39
C GLU A 154 1.01 -37.29 -0.80
N SER A 155 2.25 -37.80 -0.91
CA SER A 155 3.40 -37.03 -1.38
C SER A 155 3.21 -36.55 -2.83
N ALA A 156 2.72 -37.40 -3.73
CA ALA A 156 2.39 -37.03 -5.11
C ALA A 156 1.27 -35.98 -5.19
N ARG A 157 0.21 -36.12 -4.38
CA ARG A 157 -0.87 -35.13 -4.26
C ARG A 157 -0.37 -33.79 -3.74
N ARG A 158 0.51 -33.79 -2.73
CA ARG A 158 1.17 -32.57 -2.20
C ARG A 158 2.06 -31.91 -3.25
N ALA A 159 2.84 -32.68 -4.00
CA ALA A 159 3.68 -32.17 -5.09
C ALA A 159 2.85 -31.57 -6.23
N ALA A 160 1.74 -32.21 -6.61
CA ALA A 160 0.81 -31.69 -7.61
C ALA A 160 0.12 -30.39 -7.13
N ALA A 161 -0.31 -30.33 -5.88
CA ALA A 161 -0.88 -29.13 -5.28
C ALA A 161 0.13 -27.98 -5.18
N LYS A 162 1.40 -28.27 -4.85
CA LYS A 162 2.50 -27.28 -4.88
C LYS A 162 2.70 -26.76 -6.30
N LYS A 163 2.77 -27.66 -7.30
CA LYS A 163 2.93 -27.28 -8.71
C LYS A 163 1.79 -26.39 -9.22
N SER A 164 0.55 -26.67 -8.82
CA SER A 164 -0.62 -25.84 -9.19
C SER A 164 -0.63 -24.46 -8.54
N ARG A 165 0.11 -24.27 -7.43
CA ARG A 165 0.22 -22.98 -6.73
C ARG A 165 1.44 -22.16 -7.13
N MET A 166 2.41 -22.75 -7.82
CA MET A 166 3.56 -22.03 -8.35
C MET A 166 3.13 -21.11 -9.48
N LEU A 167 3.83 -19.97 -9.62
CA LEU A 167 3.58 -19.05 -10.72
C LEU A 167 3.83 -19.76 -12.06
N SER A 168 2.81 -19.76 -12.91
CA SER A 168 2.92 -20.15 -14.31
C SER A 168 3.29 -18.94 -15.17
N MET A 169 4.14 -19.17 -16.18
CA MET A 169 4.45 -18.19 -17.21
C MET A 169 3.21 -17.78 -18.03
N ASP A 170 2.20 -18.66 -18.11
CA ASP A 170 0.95 -18.37 -18.81
C ASP A 170 0.08 -17.35 -18.07
N MET A 171 0.31 -17.19 -16.76
CA MET A 171 -0.53 -16.38 -15.89
C MET A 171 0.30 -15.63 -14.84
N LEU A 172 1.13 -14.71 -15.32
CA LEU A 172 1.92 -13.82 -14.46
C LEU A 172 1.07 -12.65 -13.92
N PRO A 173 1.33 -12.20 -12.67
CA PRO A 173 0.69 -11.01 -12.13
C PRO A 173 1.17 -9.79 -12.91
N THR A 174 0.22 -8.94 -13.33
CA THR A 174 0.52 -7.70 -14.06
C THR A 174 -0.17 -6.52 -13.42
N PHE A 175 0.58 -5.45 -13.27
CA PHE A 175 0.23 -4.27 -12.50
C PHE A 175 0.21 -3.05 -13.41
N ASP A 176 -0.65 -2.09 -13.11
CA ASP A 176 -0.83 -0.85 -13.86
C ASP A 176 -0.82 0.33 -12.92
N GLY A 177 0.08 1.28 -13.17
CA GLY A 177 0.24 2.45 -12.31
C GLY A 177 -0.24 3.71 -13.00
N ARG A 178 -0.91 4.57 -12.24
CA ARG A 178 -1.18 5.97 -12.63
C ARG A 178 -0.62 6.91 -11.59
N ALA A 179 -0.11 8.07 -11.98
CA ALA A 179 0.27 9.10 -11.04
C ALA A 179 -0.82 10.17 -10.96
N VAL A 180 -1.22 10.55 -9.75
CA VAL A 180 -2.17 11.64 -9.48
C VAL A 180 -1.51 12.63 -8.54
N CYS A 181 -1.66 13.92 -8.83
CA CYS A 181 -1.23 15.00 -7.93
C CYS A 181 -2.38 15.47 -7.05
N TYR A 182 -2.11 15.66 -5.77
CA TYR A 182 -3.00 16.37 -4.85
C TYR A 182 -2.41 17.74 -4.48
N PRO A 183 -3.17 18.85 -4.66
CA PRO A 183 -2.67 20.20 -4.42
C PRO A 183 -2.68 20.58 -2.93
N SER A 184 -3.38 19.84 -2.07
CA SER A 184 -3.43 20.10 -0.63
C SER A 184 -3.37 18.81 0.20
N TRP A 185 -2.97 18.96 1.46
CA TRP A 185 -3.01 17.86 2.44
C TRP A 185 -4.44 17.36 2.68
N ALA A 186 -5.43 18.26 2.63
CA ALA A 186 -6.83 17.90 2.78
C ALA A 186 -7.28 16.96 1.64
N ASN A 187 -6.97 17.30 0.38
CA ASN A 187 -7.36 16.45 -0.76
C ASN A 187 -6.71 15.06 -0.69
N LEU A 188 -5.46 14.97 -0.21
CA LEU A 188 -4.80 13.67 0.01
C LEU A 188 -5.54 12.84 1.09
N ARG A 189 -5.89 13.46 2.20
CA ARG A 189 -6.64 12.81 3.28
C ARG A 189 -8.02 12.35 2.81
N ASP A 190 -8.72 13.18 2.05
CA ASP A 190 -10.01 12.84 1.45
C ASP A 190 -9.89 11.64 0.51
N TYR A 191 -8.86 11.63 -0.33
CA TYR A 191 -8.60 10.50 -1.22
C TYR A 191 -8.38 9.19 -0.43
N LEU A 192 -7.51 9.21 0.57
CA LEU A 192 -7.21 8.01 1.37
C LEU A 192 -8.43 7.55 2.19
N SER A 193 -9.19 8.49 2.73
CA SER A 193 -10.44 8.23 3.43
C SER A 193 -11.46 7.58 2.48
N TRP A 194 -11.60 8.13 1.27
CA TRP A 194 -12.46 7.55 0.25
C TRP A 194 -12.04 6.12 -0.13
N ARG A 195 -10.74 5.83 -0.24
CA ARG A 195 -10.26 4.46 -0.46
C ARG A 195 -10.56 3.51 0.69
N GLN A 196 -10.51 3.98 1.93
CA GLN A 196 -10.86 3.14 3.09
C GLN A 196 -12.37 2.91 3.24
N VAL A 197 -13.19 3.93 2.96
CA VAL A 197 -14.65 3.76 2.90
C VAL A 197 -15.04 2.75 1.82
N ASP A 198 -14.43 2.84 0.62
CA ASP A 198 -14.66 1.90 -0.47
C ASP A 198 -14.23 0.47 -0.11
N CYS A 199 -13.12 0.31 0.62
CA CYS A 199 -12.71 -0.98 1.19
C CYS A 199 -13.80 -1.59 2.06
N HIS A 200 -14.33 -0.81 3.01
CA HIS A 200 -15.35 -1.27 3.92
C HIS A 200 -16.64 -1.69 3.19
N ILE A 201 -17.11 -0.87 2.24
CA ILE A 201 -18.31 -1.14 1.45
C ILE A 201 -18.13 -2.41 0.62
N ASN A 202 -17.02 -2.52 -0.11
CA ASN A 202 -16.75 -3.66 -0.97
C ASN A 202 -16.57 -4.95 -0.17
N ASN A 203 -15.88 -4.88 0.99
CA ASN A 203 -15.69 -6.04 1.84
C ASN A 203 -16.99 -6.54 2.45
N LEU A 204 -17.85 -5.65 2.96
CA LEU A 204 -19.17 -6.01 3.49
C LEU A 204 -20.05 -6.65 2.40
N TYR A 205 -20.08 -6.05 1.21
CA TYR A 205 -20.80 -6.60 0.06
C TYR A 205 -20.28 -8.00 -0.31
N ASN A 206 -18.97 -8.14 -0.51
CA ASN A 206 -18.36 -9.41 -0.92
C ASN A 206 -18.54 -10.51 0.14
N THR A 207 -18.41 -10.18 1.42
CA THR A 207 -18.62 -11.13 2.52
C THR A 207 -20.05 -11.64 2.51
N THR A 208 -21.03 -10.75 2.37
CA THR A 208 -22.44 -11.13 2.28
C THR A 208 -22.73 -11.95 1.02
N PHE A 209 -22.20 -11.51 -0.14
CA PHE A 209 -22.37 -12.18 -1.41
C PHE A 209 -21.83 -13.62 -1.38
N TRP A 210 -20.61 -13.81 -0.89
CA TRP A 210 -20.00 -15.13 -0.84
C TRP A 210 -20.60 -16.02 0.24
N ALA A 211 -21.09 -15.47 1.35
CA ALA A 211 -21.89 -16.24 2.32
C ALA A 211 -23.19 -16.77 1.68
N LEU A 212 -23.91 -15.94 0.92
CA LEU A 212 -25.11 -16.36 0.17
C LEU A 212 -24.81 -17.45 -0.86
N VAL A 213 -23.68 -17.36 -1.57
CA VAL A 213 -23.31 -18.35 -2.59
C VAL A 213 -22.81 -19.65 -1.97
N GLN A 214 -21.89 -19.58 -1.01
CA GLN A 214 -21.19 -20.77 -0.48
C GLN A 214 -21.98 -21.48 0.62
N GLN A 215 -22.62 -20.73 1.52
CA GLN A 215 -23.38 -21.29 2.64
C GLN A 215 -24.89 -21.31 2.33
N GLY A 216 -25.38 -20.28 1.65
CA GLY A 216 -26.79 -20.18 1.26
C GLY A 216 -27.17 -20.96 -0.02
N GLY A 217 -26.19 -21.52 -0.74
CA GLY A 217 -26.42 -22.29 -1.97
C GLY A 217 -26.99 -21.47 -3.14
N MET A 218 -26.96 -20.14 -3.07
CA MET A 218 -27.46 -19.29 -4.14
C MET A 218 -26.54 -19.29 -5.36
N THR A 219 -27.11 -19.15 -6.55
CA THR A 219 -26.32 -18.87 -7.75
C THR A 219 -25.76 -17.45 -7.68
N HIS A 220 -24.68 -17.18 -8.42
CA HIS A 220 -24.06 -15.86 -8.46
C HIS A 220 -25.06 -14.76 -8.86
N THR A 221 -25.88 -15.01 -9.88
CA THR A 221 -26.89 -14.05 -10.36
C THR A 221 -27.99 -13.82 -9.33
N ALA A 222 -28.43 -14.88 -8.63
CA ALA A 222 -29.47 -14.75 -7.60
C ALA A 222 -28.95 -13.95 -6.39
N ALA A 223 -27.71 -14.19 -5.96
CA ALA A 223 -27.10 -13.44 -4.87
C ALA A 223 -26.92 -11.95 -5.22
N GLU A 224 -26.54 -11.63 -6.45
CA GLU A 224 -26.42 -10.24 -6.92
C GLU A 224 -27.77 -9.51 -6.95
N GLU A 225 -28.81 -10.14 -7.50
CA GLU A 225 -30.15 -9.53 -7.53
C GLU A 225 -30.74 -9.41 -6.12
N PHE A 226 -30.45 -10.36 -5.22
CA PHE A 226 -30.89 -10.30 -3.82
C PHE A 226 -30.24 -9.15 -3.04
N LEU A 227 -28.96 -8.86 -3.29
CA LEU A 227 -28.25 -7.77 -2.62
C LEU A 227 -28.52 -6.40 -3.23
N LYS A 228 -29.18 -6.33 -4.38
CA LYS A 228 -29.48 -5.09 -5.07
C LYS A 228 -30.46 -4.24 -4.25
N GLY A 229 -30.13 -2.97 -4.06
CA GLY A 229 -30.93 -2.04 -3.26
C GLY A 229 -30.76 -2.17 -1.74
N THR A 230 -30.07 -3.20 -1.25
CA THR A 230 -29.81 -3.35 0.19
C THR A 230 -28.82 -2.29 0.69
N VAL A 231 -29.03 -1.81 1.92
CA VAL A 231 -28.09 -0.91 2.62
C VAL A 231 -27.09 -1.70 3.46
N SER A 232 -26.22 -1.01 4.21
CA SER A 232 -25.21 -1.67 5.04
C SER A 232 -25.81 -2.40 6.24
N SER A 233 -26.89 -1.89 6.85
CA SER A 233 -27.58 -2.57 7.97
C SER A 233 -28.16 -3.91 7.52
N ASP A 234 -28.84 -3.95 6.38
CA ASP A 234 -29.45 -5.17 5.85
C ASP A 234 -28.40 -6.26 5.62
N LYS A 235 -27.22 -5.89 5.08
CA LYS A 235 -26.11 -6.84 4.86
C LYS A 235 -25.58 -7.42 6.17
N ASN A 236 -25.44 -6.58 7.20
CA ASN A 236 -25.04 -7.05 8.53
C ASN A 236 -26.10 -7.99 9.13
N GLU A 237 -27.38 -7.65 8.99
CA GLU A 237 -28.49 -8.50 9.45
C GLU A 237 -28.53 -9.84 8.69
N ILE A 238 -28.34 -9.83 7.37
CA ILE A 238 -28.25 -11.05 6.56
C ILE A 238 -27.10 -11.94 7.05
N LEU A 239 -25.91 -11.37 7.25
CA LEU A 239 -24.73 -12.10 7.74
C LEU A 239 -24.98 -12.71 9.11
N PHE A 240 -25.55 -11.94 10.04
CA PHE A 240 -25.78 -12.39 11.41
C PHE A 240 -26.91 -13.41 11.48
N SER A 241 -28.10 -13.08 10.97
CA SER A 241 -29.31 -13.89 11.13
C SER A 241 -29.31 -15.17 10.32
N ARG A 242 -28.72 -15.18 9.12
CA ARG A 242 -28.72 -16.37 8.25
C ARG A 242 -27.47 -17.23 8.37
N PHE A 243 -26.34 -16.62 8.66
CA PHE A 243 -25.03 -17.30 8.61
C PHE A 243 -24.29 -17.27 9.96
N GLY A 244 -24.82 -16.58 10.97
CA GLY A 244 -24.15 -16.44 12.26
C GLY A 244 -22.82 -15.68 12.18
N ILE A 245 -22.60 -14.88 11.13
CA ILE A 245 -21.37 -14.14 10.91
C ILE A 245 -21.52 -12.73 11.46
N ASN A 246 -20.73 -12.40 12.48
CA ASN A 246 -20.59 -11.02 12.95
C ASN A 246 -19.49 -10.32 12.14
N TYR A 247 -19.88 -9.39 11.26
CA TYR A 247 -18.93 -8.65 10.42
C TYR A 247 -17.90 -7.85 11.22
N ASN A 248 -18.20 -7.46 12.46
CA ASN A 248 -17.24 -6.74 13.30
C ASN A 248 -16.08 -7.63 13.75
N ASP A 249 -16.25 -8.95 13.75
CA ASP A 249 -15.23 -9.92 14.14
C ASP A 249 -14.34 -10.35 12.96
N GLU A 250 -14.70 -9.96 11.73
CA GLU A 250 -13.84 -10.16 10.57
C GLU A 250 -12.48 -9.47 10.75
N PRO A 251 -11.38 -10.04 10.24
CA PRO A 251 -10.05 -9.46 10.36
C PRO A 251 -9.98 -8.00 9.89
N ASP A 252 -9.30 -7.16 10.67
CA ASP A 252 -9.14 -5.73 10.36
C ASP A 252 -8.46 -5.49 9.01
N MET A 253 -7.58 -6.40 8.57
CA MET A 253 -6.96 -6.37 7.24
C MET A 253 -8.01 -6.37 6.11
N TYR A 254 -9.14 -7.06 6.29
CA TYR A 254 -10.22 -7.13 5.30
C TYR A 254 -11.15 -5.91 5.37
N LYS A 255 -11.45 -5.46 6.60
CA LYS A 255 -12.39 -4.35 6.82
C LYS A 255 -11.77 -2.98 6.54
N LYS A 256 -10.49 -2.79 6.90
CA LYS A 256 -9.80 -1.49 6.92
C LYS A 256 -8.67 -1.39 5.90
N GLY A 257 -8.30 -2.49 5.23
CA GLY A 257 -7.14 -2.54 4.35
C GLY A 257 -5.81 -2.55 5.10
N SER A 258 -4.73 -2.20 4.40
CA SER A 258 -3.36 -2.27 4.91
C SER A 258 -2.66 -0.94 4.72
N VAL A 259 -2.11 -0.39 5.81
CA VAL A 259 -1.36 0.85 5.83
C VAL A 259 0.11 0.52 6.06
N VAL A 260 0.97 0.83 5.10
CA VAL A 260 2.41 0.64 5.19
C VAL A 260 3.07 1.99 5.38
N LEU A 261 3.83 2.16 6.46
CA LEU A 261 4.49 3.44 6.76
C LEU A 261 5.79 3.22 7.52
N ARG A 262 6.59 4.28 7.61
CA ARG A 262 7.78 4.34 8.46
C ARG A 262 7.40 4.84 9.85
N GLU A 263 7.71 4.07 10.88
CA GLU A 263 7.53 4.51 12.26
C GLU A 263 8.77 5.20 12.80
N TYR A 264 8.49 6.25 13.56
CA TYR A 264 9.46 7.00 14.32
C TYR A 264 8.93 7.12 15.74
N VAL A 265 9.85 7.15 16.71
CA VAL A 265 9.56 7.46 18.10
C VAL A 265 9.36 8.97 18.20
N LEU A 266 8.23 9.37 18.79
CA LEU A 266 7.95 10.77 19.13
C LEU A 266 8.74 11.15 20.38
N ARG A 267 9.52 12.22 20.31
CA ARG A 267 10.12 12.84 21.48
C ARG A 267 8.99 13.37 22.37
N LYS A 268 8.91 12.93 23.64
CA LYS A 268 8.16 13.69 24.65
C LYS A 268 8.91 15.01 24.85
N GLY A 269 8.18 16.12 24.70
CA GLY A 269 8.61 17.51 24.63
C GLY A 269 9.99 17.85 25.21
N GLY A 270 10.77 18.59 24.43
CA GLY A 270 11.69 19.53 25.03
C GLY A 270 11.72 20.78 24.18
N GLY A 271 11.25 21.87 24.79
CA GLY A 271 11.43 23.26 24.42
C GLY A 271 11.04 23.62 22.99
N GLU A 272 9.86 24.19 22.83
CA GLU A 272 9.63 25.23 21.83
C GLU A 272 10.77 26.26 21.95
N LYS A 273 11.55 26.41 20.89
CA LYS A 273 12.10 27.72 20.57
C LYS A 273 11.27 28.20 19.40
N GLU A 274 10.29 29.02 19.73
CA GLU A 274 9.69 29.96 18.79
C GLU A 274 10.86 30.79 18.23
N GLU A 275 11.07 30.72 16.92
CA GLU A 275 11.90 31.71 16.24
C GLU A 275 11.02 32.97 16.15
N GLU A 276 11.24 33.90 17.08
CA GLU A 276 10.65 35.23 17.07
C GLU A 276 11.06 35.95 15.77
N GLU A 277 10.07 36.37 14.99
CA GLU A 277 10.23 37.38 13.95
C GLU A 277 10.46 38.73 14.66
N GLU A 278 11.70 39.18 14.77
CA GLU A 278 11.99 40.56 15.19
C GLU A 278 11.61 41.52 14.05
N GLU A 279 10.43 42.13 14.18
CA GLU A 279 10.13 43.45 13.61
C GLU A 279 11.02 44.51 14.27
N GLY A 280 11.93 45.10 13.49
CA GLY A 280 12.70 46.28 13.87
C GLY A 280 12.33 47.49 13.02
N ASP A 281 11.35 48.26 13.49
CA ASP A 281 11.06 49.64 13.05
C ASP A 281 11.99 50.63 13.78
N VAL A 282 12.82 51.38 13.06
CA VAL A 282 13.24 52.75 13.44
C VAL A 282 13.48 53.61 12.20
N ARG A 283 12.70 54.70 12.13
CA ARG A 283 12.76 55.84 11.19
C ARG A 283 14.03 56.72 11.29
N GLY A 284 14.48 57.21 10.13
CA GLY A 284 15.02 58.57 9.87
C GLY A 284 16.48 58.84 10.30
N THR A 285 17.36 59.57 9.61
CA THR A 285 17.28 60.62 8.56
C THR A 285 18.70 60.98 8.06
N GLY A 286 18.84 61.55 6.84
CA GLY A 286 19.99 62.38 6.39
C GLY A 286 20.96 61.70 5.41
N GLU A 287 20.84 61.88 4.08
CA GLU A 287 21.33 62.96 3.19
C GLU A 287 22.80 62.88 2.72
N ALA A 288 22.93 62.89 1.37
CA ALA A 288 23.94 63.56 0.52
C ALA A 288 25.22 62.82 0.00
N LYS A 289 25.15 62.50 -1.30
CA LYS A 289 25.96 63.02 -2.45
C LYS A 289 27.24 62.31 -2.98
N HIS A 290 27.33 62.38 -4.33
CA HIS A 290 28.44 62.25 -5.30
C HIS A 290 29.03 60.84 -5.58
N GLU A 291 29.43 60.43 -6.80
CA GLU A 291 29.19 60.73 -8.23
C GLU A 291 30.08 59.74 -9.06
N HIS A 292 29.67 59.39 -10.29
CA HIS A 292 30.50 58.89 -11.43
C HIS A 292 31.21 57.51 -11.28
N GLU A 293 31.23 56.54 -12.20
CA GLU A 293 31.23 56.50 -13.68
C GLU A 293 30.59 55.23 -14.27
N ARG A 294 30.31 55.33 -15.58
CA ARG A 294 29.74 54.36 -16.51
C ARG A 294 30.63 53.13 -16.74
N ASN A 295 30.01 51.96 -16.94
CA ASN A 295 30.26 51.10 -18.09
C ASN A 295 29.01 50.26 -18.40
N VAL A 296 28.71 50.16 -19.68
CA VAL A 296 27.57 49.48 -20.32
C VAL A 296 28.09 48.16 -20.92
N ASP A 297 27.18 47.20 -21.13
CA ASP A 297 27.31 45.89 -21.81
C ASP A 297 27.86 44.75 -20.91
N ASP A 298 27.27 43.56 -20.73
CA ASP A 298 26.28 42.80 -21.50
C ASP A 298 25.53 41.79 -20.57
N ASP A 299 24.26 41.57 -20.91
CA ASP A 299 23.48 40.32 -20.91
C ASP A 299 24.07 39.05 -20.23
N ASP A 300 23.45 38.60 -19.12
CA ASP A 300 22.96 37.21 -18.98
C ASP A 300 22.03 37.13 -17.74
N GLY A 301 20.74 37.07 -18.01
CA GLY A 301 19.68 36.92 -17.02
C GLY A 301 19.75 35.55 -16.34
N SER A 302 20.54 35.45 -15.27
CA SER A 302 20.50 34.27 -14.40
C SER A 302 19.15 34.22 -13.67
N SER A 303 18.27 33.36 -14.19
CA SER A 303 17.02 32.97 -13.54
C SER A 303 17.36 32.39 -12.16
N ALA A 304 17.01 33.16 -11.12
CA ALA A 304 17.21 32.77 -9.73
C ALA A 304 16.38 31.50 -9.43
N VAL A 305 17.03 30.35 -9.52
CA VAL A 305 16.50 29.09 -8.98
C VAL A 305 16.30 29.29 -7.47
N PRO A 306 15.12 29.04 -6.90
CA PRO A 306 14.93 29.15 -5.45
C PRO A 306 15.91 28.22 -4.75
N LYS A 307 16.72 28.76 -3.84
CA LYS A 307 17.62 27.95 -3.00
C LYS A 307 16.78 26.88 -2.29
N PRO A 308 17.20 25.60 -2.26
CA PRO A 308 16.46 24.58 -1.52
C PRO A 308 16.40 24.96 -0.05
N ALA A 309 15.20 24.94 0.54
CA ALA A 309 14.91 25.33 1.92
C ALA A 309 15.65 24.49 3.01
N VAL A 310 16.51 23.55 2.61
CA VAL A 310 17.23 22.62 3.46
C VAL A 310 18.62 22.39 2.87
N SER A 311 19.68 22.42 3.69
CA SER A 311 21.05 22.20 3.20
C SER A 311 21.21 20.78 2.63
N LYS A 312 22.11 20.59 1.65
CA LYS A 312 22.40 19.27 1.06
C LYS A 312 22.75 18.24 2.14
N THR A 313 23.51 18.66 3.15
CA THR A 313 23.90 17.84 4.31
C THR A 313 22.69 17.42 5.15
N GLN A 314 21.76 18.35 5.41
CA GLN A 314 20.53 18.06 6.15
C GLN A 314 19.60 17.13 5.36
N ALA A 315 19.46 17.33 4.05
CA ALA A 315 18.68 16.46 3.18
C ALA A 315 19.22 15.03 3.16
N GLU A 316 20.55 14.87 3.11
CA GLU A 316 21.19 13.56 3.18
C GLU A 316 21.01 12.89 4.55
N LYS A 317 21.10 13.65 5.64
CA LYS A 317 20.84 13.17 7.01
C LYS A 317 19.40 12.66 7.13
N MET A 318 18.41 13.43 6.67
CA MET A 318 17.01 12.99 6.65
C MET A 318 16.83 11.74 5.80
N ARG A 319 17.44 11.66 4.62
CA ARG A 319 17.38 10.46 3.77
C ARG A 319 17.94 9.23 4.47
N LYS A 320 19.07 9.36 5.17
CA LYS A 320 19.68 8.28 5.98
C LYS A 320 18.75 7.86 7.13
N ALA A 321 18.15 8.82 7.83
CA ALA A 321 17.19 8.53 8.89
C ALA A 321 15.96 7.77 8.36
N ARG A 322 15.37 8.20 7.23
CA ARG A 322 14.25 7.49 6.60
C ARG A 322 14.63 6.07 6.18
N LYS A 323 15.85 5.85 5.69
CA LYS A 323 16.34 4.50 5.32
C LYS A 323 16.49 3.57 6.53
N LYS A 324 16.90 4.10 7.69
CA LYS A 324 17.04 3.33 8.93
C LYS A 324 15.70 3.04 9.61
N ALA A 325 14.69 3.87 9.39
CA ALA A 325 13.39 3.72 10.03
C ALA A 325 12.71 2.40 9.64
N GLN A 326 12.15 1.73 10.64
CA GLN A 326 11.39 0.50 10.46
C GLN A 326 10.15 0.77 9.62
N VAL A 327 9.95 -0.04 8.58
CA VAL A 327 8.70 -0.06 7.80
C VAL A 327 7.76 -1.07 8.45
N VAL A 328 6.57 -0.62 8.82
CA VAL A 328 5.56 -1.46 9.45
C VAL A 328 4.29 -1.48 8.60
N THR A 329 3.55 -2.59 8.68
CA THR A 329 2.20 -2.72 8.11
C THR A 329 1.18 -2.71 9.26
N LYS A 330 0.15 -1.86 9.16
CA LYS A 330 -0.91 -1.70 10.15
C LYS A 330 -2.30 -1.79 9.50
N HIS A 331 -3.30 -2.24 10.25
CA HIS A 331 -4.68 -2.34 9.79
C HIS A 331 -5.56 -1.43 10.65
N VAL A 332 -5.44 -0.13 10.45
CA VAL A 332 -6.03 0.90 11.31
C VAL A 332 -6.92 1.85 10.51
N ASP A 333 -7.83 2.53 11.21
CA ASP A 333 -8.62 3.62 10.62
C ASP A 333 -7.71 4.80 10.29
N ILE A 334 -7.75 5.27 9.05
CA ILE A 334 -7.01 6.45 8.55
C ILE A 334 -7.96 7.60 8.19
N ILE A 335 -9.28 7.42 8.42
CA ILE A 335 -10.29 8.45 8.19
C ILE A 335 -10.23 9.49 9.31
N ARG A 336 -10.21 9.03 10.57
CA ARG A 336 -10.20 9.91 11.76
C ARG A 336 -8.87 10.63 11.94
N ASP A 337 -8.93 11.79 12.61
CA ASP A 337 -7.77 12.65 12.87
C ASP A 337 -6.69 11.97 13.74
N ASP A 338 -7.07 11.07 14.65
CA ASP A 338 -6.15 10.40 15.57
C ASP A 338 -4.96 9.75 14.87
N PHE A 339 -5.20 9.09 13.73
CA PHE A 339 -4.15 8.46 12.94
C PHE A 339 -3.07 9.46 12.49
N TRP A 340 -3.52 10.65 12.06
CA TRP A 340 -2.69 11.72 11.51
C TRP A 340 -1.98 12.51 12.59
N THR A 341 -2.68 12.85 13.68
CA THR A 341 -2.14 13.61 14.80
C THR A 341 -1.03 12.83 15.52
N GLN A 342 -1.15 11.50 15.63
CA GLN A 342 -0.10 10.64 16.18
C GLN A 342 1.14 10.53 15.26
N ARG A 343 1.07 11.01 14.02
CA ARG A 343 2.12 10.82 12.99
C ARG A 343 2.44 12.12 12.26
N PRO A 344 2.87 13.18 12.96
CA PRO A 344 3.12 14.49 12.38
C PRO A 344 4.19 14.49 11.27
N TRP A 345 5.11 13.51 11.28
CA TRP A 345 6.13 13.33 10.24
C TRP A 345 5.55 13.03 8.85
N LEU A 346 4.33 12.49 8.76
CA LEU A 346 3.69 12.26 7.46
C LEU A 346 3.42 13.57 6.74
N ARG A 347 3.04 14.62 7.48
CA ARG A 347 2.78 15.95 6.92
C ARG A 347 4.05 16.78 6.80
N SER A 348 4.92 16.75 7.81
CA SER A 348 6.13 17.60 7.83
C SER A 348 7.25 17.07 6.94
N GLY A 349 7.25 15.76 6.66
CA GLY A 349 8.34 15.06 5.98
C GLY A 349 9.63 14.97 6.79
N LYS A 350 9.67 15.52 8.00
CA LYS A 350 10.82 15.48 8.90
C LYS A 350 10.76 14.15 9.68
N PRO A 351 11.75 13.25 9.51
CA PRO A 351 11.84 12.02 10.30
C PRO A 351 11.88 12.32 11.79
N GLY A 352 11.16 11.56 12.61
CA GLY A 352 11.37 11.54 14.06
C GLY A 352 12.62 10.73 14.43
N GLU A 353 12.83 10.44 15.72
CA GLU A 353 13.90 9.54 16.14
C GLU A 353 13.54 8.10 15.77
N THR A 354 14.52 7.32 15.30
CA THR A 354 14.33 5.88 15.08
C THR A 354 14.54 5.18 16.42
N GLY A 355 13.55 4.43 16.90
CA GLY A 355 13.74 3.61 18.11
C GLY A 355 14.91 2.66 17.88
N GLU A 356 15.87 2.66 18.81
CA GLU A 356 16.99 1.71 18.82
C GLU A 356 16.52 0.27 19.05
#